data_AF-A0A0D4BVY0-F1
#
_entry.id   AF-A0A0D4BVY0-F1
#
_cell.length_a   1.000
_cell.length_b   1.000
_cell.length_c   1.000
_cell.angle_alpha   90.00
_cell.angle_beta   90.00
_cell.angle_gamma   90.00
#
_symmetry.space_group_name_H-M   'P 1'
#
loop_
_entity.id
_entity.type
_entity.pdbx_description
1 polymer ?
#
loop_
_entity_poly.entity_id
_entity_poly.type
_entity_poly.pdbx_seq_one_letter_code
_entity_poly.pdbx_strand_id
1 'polypeptide(L)'
;MKRRGTFIAGGLVLGFLSAALVALPAQATTAHTPATVVSKVTGPNSLSATDTQWKVKATDLGILWDNGAGQTLAAFGDTFGTNWTGPGGGTPAGVDGDWRSQVLLRSSDNNLADGMTFDSAATDVPGHAKQLISAKHIDNDEITVIPTAGISVGSRQYLSYMSVRHWGLPGEWTTNYASIAYSDDNGQTWVKDAGPRWDNANGTGNNQFQMQAFVRKDGYVYVYGTPSGRSGSLHLARVPEAQLLSAAAYQYWTGSAWVTGAESSAASVVAAPVSEISVAYNSYTNKYLMMYINGEDLVLRSSATPQGPWSAPSTIVGPSDYPGFYGGFIHPKSSGSELYFVMSQWNPYNTYLMKISLNADATVAKPNLLNDPSFERNTALGGDWQCAGTCGIDNQHWGFSGDKNAWARHNSGWQDVHQSVAVTPNTQYTLSGFVRTSASSYAGFLGARTTSWQVISEATFSSVPGWTRYTVTFNSGANSSVTVYGGIWTDHGDAWLQLDDFSLTRT
;
A
#
# COMPACT_ATOMS: atom_id res chain seq x y z
N MET A 1 27.45 79.71 28.87
CA MET A 1 28.63 79.13 28.19
C MET A 1 28.32 77.68 27.82
N LYS A 2 28.82 77.25 26.65
CA LYS A 2 28.53 76.01 25.93
C LYS A 2 28.68 74.74 26.79
N ARG A 3 27.79 73.75 26.64
CA ARG A 3 27.99 72.55 25.80
C ARG A 3 26.80 71.58 25.89
N ARG A 4 26.49 71.01 24.72
CA ARG A 4 25.48 69.98 24.43
C ARG A 4 25.93 68.61 24.97
N GLY A 5 24.97 67.78 25.35
CA GLY A 5 25.12 66.35 25.56
C GLY A 5 23.79 65.64 25.35
N THR A 6 23.60 65.09 24.15
CA THR A 6 22.45 64.31 23.70
C THR A 6 22.42 62.96 24.42
N PHE A 7 21.31 62.61 25.07
CA PHE A 7 21.01 61.23 25.47
C PHE A 7 19.83 60.71 24.65
N ILE A 8 20.09 59.65 23.88
CA ILE A 8 19.12 58.92 23.07
C ILE A 8 18.43 57.92 24.00
N ALA A 9 17.11 58.04 24.15
CA ALA A 9 16.28 57.05 24.81
C ALA A 9 15.94 55.95 23.80
N GLY A 10 16.62 54.80 23.91
CA GLY A 10 16.26 53.58 23.18
C GLY A 10 15.20 52.80 23.95
N GLY A 11 13.97 52.77 23.43
CA GLY A 11 12.90 51.93 23.94
C GLY A 11 13.18 50.45 23.62
N LEU A 12 13.13 49.60 24.64
CA LEU A 12 13.21 48.15 24.50
C LEU A 12 11.85 47.63 24.01
N VAL A 13 11.77 47.28 22.72
CA VAL A 13 10.66 46.48 22.19
C VAL A 13 11.01 45.01 22.42
N LEU A 14 10.37 44.36 23.39
CA LEU A 14 10.41 42.90 23.52
C LEU A 14 9.60 42.29 22.36
N GLY A 15 10.30 41.95 21.28
CA GLY A 15 9.76 41.10 20.22
C GLY A 15 9.71 39.65 20.70
N PHE A 16 8.52 39.15 21.01
CA PHE A 16 8.28 37.72 21.12
C PHE A 16 8.40 37.09 19.72
N LEU A 17 9.60 36.61 19.37
CA LEU A 17 9.74 35.66 18.27
C LEU A 17 9.10 34.34 18.71
N SER A 18 7.86 34.12 18.28
CA SER A 18 7.27 32.79 18.26
C SER A 18 7.98 32.00 17.17
N ALA A 19 9.02 31.26 17.55
CA ALA A 19 9.60 30.25 16.67
C ALA A 19 8.52 29.18 16.44
N ALA A 20 7.90 29.19 15.27
CA ALA A 20 7.13 28.06 14.80
C ALA A 20 8.10 26.88 14.71
N LEU A 21 8.04 25.96 15.68
CA LEU A 21 8.67 24.66 15.58
C LEU A 21 8.02 23.95 14.39
N VAL A 22 8.68 23.99 13.23
CA VAL A 22 8.38 23.07 12.14
C VAL A 22 8.77 21.70 12.67
N ALA A 23 7.79 20.91 13.07
CA ALA A 23 8.02 19.53 13.42
C ALA A 23 8.63 18.85 12.19
N LEU A 24 9.88 18.38 12.31
CA LEU A 24 10.46 17.51 11.30
C LEU A 24 9.53 16.30 11.14
N PRO A 25 9.31 15.80 9.90
CA PRO A 25 8.54 14.58 9.72
C PRO A 25 9.13 13.48 10.60
N ALA A 26 8.25 12.70 11.24
CA ALA A 26 8.69 11.56 12.04
C ALA A 26 9.49 10.62 11.14
N GLN A 27 10.74 10.38 11.52
CA GLN A 27 11.63 9.44 10.83
C GLN A 27 11.03 8.04 10.88
N ALA A 28 11.19 7.25 9.81
CA ALA A 28 10.77 5.86 9.76
C ALA A 28 11.21 5.07 10.99
N THR A 29 10.34 4.16 11.45
CA THR A 29 10.76 3.21 12.47
C THR A 29 11.77 2.22 11.91
N THR A 30 12.78 1.87 12.71
CA THR A 30 13.66 0.74 12.41
C THR A 30 13.04 -0.60 12.83
N ALA A 31 11.86 -0.61 13.46
CA ALA A 31 11.17 -1.83 13.84
C ALA A 31 10.81 -2.69 12.62
N HIS A 32 10.78 -4.01 12.82
CA HIS A 32 10.37 -4.95 11.76
C HIS A 32 8.92 -4.72 11.34
N THR A 33 8.70 -4.72 10.03
CA THR A 33 7.39 -4.71 9.39
C THR A 33 6.57 -5.95 9.77
N PRO A 34 5.37 -5.80 10.37
CA PRO A 34 4.48 -6.93 10.63
C PRO A 34 3.81 -7.49 9.37
N ALA A 35 3.71 -6.69 8.31
CA ALA A 35 3.08 -7.10 7.06
C ALA A 35 3.93 -8.14 6.31
N THR A 36 3.25 -8.95 5.51
CA THR A 36 3.85 -9.97 4.65
C THR A 36 3.25 -9.82 3.26
N VAL A 37 4.07 -9.99 2.22
CA VAL A 37 3.59 -10.00 0.83
C VAL A 37 2.90 -11.33 0.54
N VAL A 38 1.73 -11.25 -0.09
CA VAL A 38 0.93 -12.41 -0.51
C VAL A 38 1.10 -12.68 -1.99
N SER A 39 1.01 -11.64 -2.82
CA SER A 39 1.13 -11.71 -4.28
C SER A 39 1.35 -10.34 -4.90
N LYS A 40 1.95 -10.30 -6.10
CA LYS A 40 1.94 -9.13 -6.96
C LYS A 40 0.59 -9.01 -7.68
N VAL A 41 -0.05 -7.85 -7.58
CA VAL A 41 -1.44 -7.62 -8.04
C VAL A 41 -1.47 -7.12 -9.48
N THR A 42 -0.50 -6.28 -9.88
CA THR A 42 -0.45 -5.66 -11.21
C THR A 42 0.91 -5.81 -11.90
N GLY A 43 0.91 -5.56 -13.21
CA GLY A 43 2.08 -5.57 -14.08
C GLY A 43 2.54 -6.96 -14.50
N PRO A 44 3.73 -7.04 -15.14
CA PRO A 44 4.34 -8.29 -15.54
C PRO A 44 4.56 -9.21 -14.35
N ASN A 45 4.30 -10.50 -14.56
CA ASN A 45 4.39 -11.58 -13.56
C ASN A 45 3.43 -11.43 -12.37
N SER A 46 2.43 -10.56 -12.45
CA SER A 46 1.26 -10.64 -11.55
C SER A 46 0.44 -11.89 -11.86
N LEU A 47 -0.36 -12.36 -10.90
CA LEU A 47 -1.21 -13.54 -11.09
C LEU A 47 -2.20 -13.39 -12.25
N SER A 48 -2.60 -12.15 -12.57
CA SER A 48 -3.50 -11.84 -13.68
C SER A 48 -2.80 -11.38 -14.95
N ALA A 49 -1.45 -11.30 -14.97
CA ALA A 49 -0.66 -10.79 -16.09
C ALA A 49 -1.26 -9.51 -16.72
N THR A 50 -1.57 -8.51 -15.87
CA THR A 50 -2.39 -7.36 -16.27
C THR A 50 -1.77 -6.54 -17.41
N ASP A 51 -0.45 -6.64 -17.60
CA ASP A 51 0.33 -6.03 -18.67
C ASP A 51 -0.02 -6.59 -20.05
N THR A 52 -0.32 -7.88 -20.13
CA THR A 52 -0.71 -8.55 -21.38
C THR A 52 -2.22 -8.63 -21.56
N GLN A 53 -2.96 -8.82 -20.47
CA GLN A 53 -4.43 -8.95 -20.52
C GLN A 53 -5.13 -7.61 -20.75
N TRP A 54 -4.62 -6.52 -20.17
CA TRP A 54 -5.29 -5.21 -20.19
C TRP A 54 -4.35 -4.02 -20.44
N LYS A 55 -3.11 -4.29 -20.84
CA LYS A 55 -2.06 -3.26 -21.03
C LYS A 55 -1.84 -2.42 -19.77
N VAL A 56 -1.96 -3.02 -18.59
CA VAL A 56 -1.62 -2.38 -17.31
C VAL A 56 -0.24 -2.90 -16.90
N LYS A 57 0.82 -2.28 -17.45
CA LYS A 57 2.21 -2.68 -17.24
C LYS A 57 2.80 -2.12 -15.94
N ALA A 58 2.43 -0.88 -15.64
CA ALA A 58 2.83 -0.16 -14.45
C ALA A 58 1.66 0.70 -13.99
N THR A 59 1.37 0.69 -12.69
CA THR A 59 0.24 1.40 -12.10
C THR A 59 0.41 1.51 -10.60
N ASP A 60 -0.42 2.31 -9.96
CA ASP A 60 -0.42 2.50 -8.53
C ASP A 60 -1.81 2.53 -7.89
N LEU A 61 -1.81 2.67 -6.57
CA LEU A 61 -2.97 2.62 -5.70
C LEU A 61 -3.63 1.24 -5.69
N GLY A 62 -4.89 1.14 -6.08
CA GLY A 62 -5.74 -0.02 -5.81
C GLY A 62 -6.77 0.30 -4.74
N ILE A 63 -7.61 1.30 -5.00
CA ILE A 63 -8.77 1.62 -4.19
C ILE A 63 -9.79 0.50 -4.35
N LEU A 64 -10.03 -0.25 -3.27
CA LEU A 64 -10.87 -1.45 -3.30
C LEU A 64 -12.24 -1.21 -2.64
N TRP A 65 -13.30 -1.69 -3.27
CA TRP A 65 -14.62 -1.76 -2.65
C TRP A 65 -15.45 -2.92 -3.21
N ASP A 66 -16.38 -3.42 -2.39
CA ASP A 66 -17.40 -4.37 -2.85
C ASP A 66 -18.44 -3.63 -3.69
N ASN A 67 -18.79 -4.15 -4.87
CA ASN A 67 -19.77 -3.52 -5.75
C ASN A 67 -21.23 -3.67 -5.31
N GLY A 68 -21.50 -4.36 -4.20
CA GLY A 68 -22.84 -4.71 -3.73
C GLY A 68 -23.42 -5.97 -4.38
N ALA A 69 -22.65 -6.67 -5.22
CA ALA A 69 -23.03 -7.88 -5.93
C ALA A 69 -21.98 -9.01 -5.82
N GLY A 70 -21.05 -8.92 -4.86
CA GLY A 70 -20.07 -9.97 -4.53
C GLY A 70 -18.74 -9.87 -5.30
N GLN A 71 -18.59 -8.87 -6.18
CA GLN A 71 -17.32 -8.59 -6.86
C GLN A 71 -16.59 -7.44 -6.16
N THR A 72 -15.27 -7.55 -6.04
CA THR A 72 -14.41 -6.43 -5.65
C THR A 72 -14.07 -5.61 -6.90
N LEU A 73 -14.27 -4.30 -6.83
CA LEU A 73 -13.78 -3.34 -7.82
C LEU A 73 -12.47 -2.75 -7.29
N ALA A 74 -11.50 -2.61 -8.19
CA ALA A 74 -10.19 -2.04 -7.90
C ALA A 74 -9.92 -0.88 -8.87
N ALA A 75 -9.95 0.35 -8.36
CA ALA A 75 -9.54 1.52 -9.12
C ALA A 75 -8.06 1.83 -8.85
N PHE A 76 -7.26 1.86 -9.90
CA PHE A 76 -5.85 2.20 -9.86
C PHE A 76 -5.63 3.63 -10.34
N GLY A 77 -4.53 4.25 -9.92
CA GLY A 77 -4.16 5.61 -10.32
C GLY A 77 -3.44 5.65 -11.67
N ASP A 78 -2.40 6.47 -11.76
CA ASP A 78 -1.68 6.69 -13.01
C ASP A 78 -1.18 5.35 -13.55
N THR A 79 -1.61 5.02 -14.77
CA THR A 79 -1.43 3.68 -15.36
C THR A 79 -0.78 3.80 -16.72
N PHE A 80 0.19 2.93 -16.98
CA PHE A 80 0.98 2.95 -18.22
C PHE A 80 0.97 1.59 -18.92
N GLY A 81 1.00 1.65 -20.24
CA GLY A 81 0.98 0.49 -21.12
C GLY A 81 2.37 -0.01 -21.52
N THR A 82 2.40 -0.77 -22.61
CA THR A 82 3.54 -1.60 -23.04
C THR A 82 4.86 -0.81 -23.19
N ASN A 83 4.76 0.43 -23.69
CA ASN A 83 5.92 1.28 -24.01
C ASN A 83 6.51 2.00 -22.78
N TRP A 84 5.91 1.86 -21.59
CA TRP A 84 6.48 2.43 -20.38
C TRP A 84 7.84 1.80 -20.08
N THR A 85 8.84 2.65 -19.84
CA THR A 85 10.22 2.24 -19.53
C THR A 85 10.61 2.50 -18.08
N GLY A 86 9.79 3.24 -17.33
CA GLY A 86 10.03 3.57 -15.93
C GLY A 86 11.31 4.35 -15.65
N PRO A 87 11.73 4.40 -14.37
CA PRO A 87 10.96 4.01 -13.18
C PRO A 87 9.84 5.02 -12.82
N GLY A 88 8.93 4.61 -11.94
CA GLY A 88 7.93 5.50 -11.35
C GLY A 88 6.74 5.93 -12.22
N GLY A 89 5.92 6.80 -11.64
CA GLY A 89 4.82 7.49 -12.30
C GLY A 89 5.27 8.79 -13.00
N GLY A 90 4.39 9.33 -13.86
CA GLY A 90 4.69 10.52 -14.66
C GLY A 90 5.63 10.22 -15.82
N THR A 91 5.09 9.91 -17.00
CA THR A 91 5.90 9.73 -18.21
C THR A 91 6.62 11.03 -18.60
N PRO A 92 7.91 10.98 -18.97
CA PRO A 92 8.55 12.11 -19.65
C PRO A 92 7.76 12.54 -20.88
N ALA A 93 7.59 13.84 -21.08
CA ALA A 93 6.89 14.38 -22.24
C ALA A 93 7.46 13.79 -23.55
N GLY A 94 6.59 13.23 -24.39
CA GLY A 94 6.95 12.73 -25.74
C GLY A 94 7.13 11.22 -25.87
N VAL A 95 7.01 10.43 -24.81
CA VAL A 95 6.92 8.96 -24.91
C VAL A 95 5.44 8.56 -24.92
N ASP A 96 4.99 7.86 -25.97
CA ASP A 96 3.67 7.23 -26.01
C ASP A 96 3.63 6.02 -25.07
N GLY A 97 3.53 6.30 -23.77
CA GLY A 97 3.47 5.32 -22.70
C GLY A 97 2.08 4.78 -22.43
N ASP A 98 1.07 5.13 -23.24
CA ASP A 98 -0.33 4.77 -23.01
C ASP A 98 -0.80 5.13 -21.58
N TRP A 99 -0.57 6.41 -21.22
CA TRP A 99 -0.90 6.94 -19.90
C TRP A 99 -2.41 7.16 -19.76
N ARG A 100 -2.99 6.47 -18.79
CA ARG A 100 -4.37 6.63 -18.31
C ARG A 100 -4.33 7.06 -16.85
N SER A 101 -5.01 8.14 -16.51
CA SER A 101 -5.03 8.67 -15.13
C SER A 101 -5.58 7.68 -14.10
N GLN A 102 -6.44 6.77 -14.55
CA GLN A 102 -7.01 5.71 -13.73
C GLN A 102 -7.57 4.59 -14.59
N VAL A 103 -7.49 3.37 -14.08
CA VAL A 103 -8.15 2.19 -14.68
C VAL A 103 -8.93 1.44 -13.61
N LEU A 104 -9.91 0.65 -14.03
CA LEU A 104 -10.69 -0.19 -13.11
C LEU A 104 -10.62 -1.65 -13.54
N LEU A 105 -10.18 -2.50 -12.61
CA LEU A 105 -10.24 -3.95 -12.72
C LEU A 105 -11.27 -4.52 -11.76
N ARG A 106 -11.79 -5.71 -12.05
CA ARG A 106 -12.82 -6.36 -11.24
C ARG A 106 -12.42 -7.79 -10.91
N SER A 107 -12.65 -8.18 -9.67
CA SER A 107 -12.24 -9.47 -9.10
C SER A 107 -13.42 -10.15 -8.41
N SER A 108 -13.74 -11.36 -8.86
CA SER A 108 -14.65 -12.29 -8.20
C SER A 108 -13.92 -13.18 -7.18
N ASP A 109 -12.60 -13.04 -7.07
CA ASP A 109 -11.77 -13.79 -6.14
C ASP A 109 -12.20 -13.54 -4.68
N ASN A 110 -12.18 -14.61 -3.91
CA ASN A 110 -12.55 -14.64 -2.49
C ASN A 110 -11.45 -15.25 -1.62
N ASN A 111 -10.42 -15.86 -2.20
CA ASN A 111 -9.37 -16.54 -1.44
C ASN A 111 -8.09 -15.70 -1.40
N LEU A 112 -8.10 -14.65 -0.59
CA LEU A 112 -6.95 -13.74 -0.52
C LEU A 112 -5.66 -14.38 0.00
N ALA A 113 -5.70 -15.60 0.56
CA ALA A 113 -4.52 -16.27 1.08
C ALA A 113 -3.57 -16.78 -0.01
N ASP A 114 -4.09 -17.11 -1.20
CA ASP A 114 -3.31 -17.55 -2.37
C ASP A 114 -2.99 -16.41 -3.36
N GLY A 115 -3.61 -15.24 -3.18
CA GLY A 115 -3.35 -14.03 -3.92
C GLY A 115 -4.62 -13.27 -4.26
N MET A 116 -4.55 -12.41 -5.26
CA MET A 116 -5.73 -11.75 -5.83
C MET A 116 -5.65 -11.76 -7.35
N THR A 117 -6.67 -12.33 -8.00
CA THR A 117 -6.82 -12.28 -9.46
C THR A 117 -7.93 -11.35 -9.93
N PHE A 118 -7.84 -10.86 -11.16
CA PHE A 118 -8.88 -10.09 -11.84
C PHE A 118 -9.52 -10.89 -12.97
N ASP A 119 -10.82 -10.74 -13.15
CA ASP A 119 -11.58 -11.42 -14.22
C ASP A 119 -11.83 -10.51 -15.43
N SER A 120 -11.87 -9.19 -15.20
CA SER A 120 -12.21 -8.21 -16.23
C SER A 120 -11.71 -6.82 -15.89
N ALA A 121 -11.71 -5.94 -16.90
CA ALA A 121 -11.42 -4.53 -16.77
C ALA A 121 -12.56 -3.69 -17.33
N ALA A 122 -12.64 -2.41 -16.95
CA ALA A 122 -13.36 -1.44 -17.74
C ALA A 122 -12.57 -1.19 -19.03
N THR A 123 -13.13 -1.55 -20.19
CA THR A 123 -12.41 -1.50 -21.48
C THR A 123 -13.10 -0.59 -22.50
N ASP A 124 -12.32 -0.04 -23.42
CA ASP A 124 -12.77 0.67 -24.63
C ASP A 124 -12.63 -0.21 -25.89
N VAL A 125 -11.56 -1.02 -25.94
CA VAL A 125 -11.32 -2.07 -26.92
C VAL A 125 -10.87 -3.36 -26.22
N PRO A 126 -11.04 -4.54 -26.85
CA PRO A 126 -10.60 -5.80 -26.26
C PRO A 126 -9.13 -5.77 -25.85
N GLY A 127 -8.84 -6.20 -24.62
CA GLY A 127 -7.47 -6.29 -24.10
C GLY A 127 -6.84 -4.96 -23.65
N HIS A 128 -7.62 -3.90 -23.48
CA HIS A 128 -7.13 -2.60 -23.03
C HIS A 128 -8.04 -2.00 -21.97
N ALA A 129 -7.53 -1.84 -20.73
CA ALA A 129 -8.25 -1.11 -19.69
C ALA A 129 -8.26 0.39 -20.04
N LYS A 130 -9.43 1.02 -20.03
CA LYS A 130 -9.58 2.42 -20.44
C LYS A 130 -9.45 3.39 -19.27
N GLN A 131 -9.12 4.63 -19.59
CA GLN A 131 -9.28 5.77 -18.69
C GLN A 131 -10.77 5.92 -18.32
N LEU A 132 -11.08 6.06 -17.03
CA LEU A 132 -12.46 6.13 -16.52
C LEU A 132 -13.03 7.54 -16.57
N ILE A 133 -12.24 8.50 -16.08
CA ILE A 133 -12.61 9.91 -15.95
C ILE A 133 -11.57 10.72 -16.72
N SER A 134 -12.01 11.59 -17.62
CA SER A 134 -11.10 12.38 -18.45
C SER A 134 -10.26 13.33 -17.60
N ALA A 135 -8.95 13.34 -17.88
CA ALA A 135 -7.97 14.33 -17.43
C ALA A 135 -7.42 15.12 -18.63
N LYS A 136 -6.96 16.35 -18.39
CA LYS A 136 -6.34 17.18 -19.45
C LYS A 136 -4.93 16.74 -19.82
N HIS A 137 -4.19 16.14 -18.88
CA HIS A 137 -2.76 15.82 -19.03
C HIS A 137 -1.89 17.04 -19.33
N ILE A 138 -2.20 18.16 -18.67
CA ILE A 138 -1.46 19.43 -18.81
C ILE A 138 -0.98 19.86 -17.43
N ASP A 139 0.35 19.86 -17.25
CA ASP A 139 0.96 20.30 -15.99
C ASP A 139 0.58 21.75 -15.69
N ASN A 140 0.38 22.04 -14.41
CA ASN A 140 -0.15 23.32 -13.89
C ASN A 140 -1.58 23.69 -14.36
N ASP A 141 -2.30 22.83 -15.09
CA ASP A 141 -3.74 22.96 -15.33
C ASP A 141 -4.49 21.80 -14.69
N GLU A 142 -4.36 20.59 -15.25
CA GLU A 142 -4.84 19.33 -14.66
C GLU A 142 -3.93 18.23 -15.23
N ILE A 143 -2.89 17.87 -14.47
CA ILE A 143 -1.90 16.90 -14.90
C ILE A 143 -2.48 15.48 -14.87
N THR A 144 -3.37 15.16 -13.93
CA THR A 144 -4.06 13.86 -13.86
C THR A 144 -5.31 13.93 -12.98
N VAL A 145 -6.15 12.90 -13.04
CA VAL A 145 -7.32 12.70 -12.17
C VAL A 145 -7.19 11.37 -11.43
N ILE A 146 -6.93 11.43 -10.12
CA ILE A 146 -6.57 10.27 -9.30
C ILE A 146 -7.76 9.80 -8.44
N PRO A 147 -8.10 8.50 -8.42
CA PRO A 147 -9.10 7.96 -7.52
C PRO A 147 -8.60 7.96 -6.07
N THR A 148 -9.48 8.27 -5.12
CA THR A 148 -9.12 8.33 -3.71
C THR A 148 -9.97 7.41 -2.83
N ALA A 149 -11.25 7.22 -3.17
CA ALA A 149 -12.14 6.31 -2.45
C ALA A 149 -13.22 5.73 -3.38
N GLY A 150 -13.66 4.51 -3.12
CA GLY A 150 -14.76 3.87 -3.82
C GLY A 150 -15.80 3.31 -2.85
N ILE A 151 -17.09 3.35 -3.22
CA ILE A 151 -18.16 2.72 -2.45
C ILE A 151 -19.37 2.40 -3.31
N SER A 152 -20.07 1.30 -3.02
CA SER A 152 -21.40 1.02 -3.55
C SER A 152 -22.49 1.57 -2.61
N VAL A 153 -23.53 2.21 -3.14
CA VAL A 153 -24.80 2.44 -2.42
C VAL A 153 -25.94 1.90 -3.28
N GLY A 154 -26.64 0.88 -2.78
CA GLY A 154 -27.48 0.04 -3.64
C GLY A 154 -26.64 -0.60 -4.74
N SER A 155 -27.08 -0.51 -6.00
CA SER A 155 -26.33 -0.99 -7.16
C SER A 155 -25.37 0.03 -7.78
N ARG A 156 -25.49 1.32 -7.39
CA ARG A 156 -24.68 2.40 -7.95
C ARG A 156 -23.31 2.43 -7.30
N GLN A 157 -22.28 2.58 -8.13
CA GLN A 157 -20.90 2.75 -7.70
C GLN A 157 -20.56 4.23 -7.63
N TYR A 158 -19.82 4.63 -6.62
CA TYR A 158 -19.31 6.00 -6.44
C TYR A 158 -17.80 5.96 -6.31
N LEU A 159 -17.13 6.91 -6.95
CA LEU A 159 -15.69 7.06 -6.93
C LEU A 159 -15.36 8.52 -6.61
N SER A 160 -14.75 8.74 -5.45
CA SER A 160 -14.09 10.00 -5.15
C SER A 160 -12.80 10.10 -5.96
N TYR A 161 -12.54 11.28 -6.52
CA TYR A 161 -11.32 11.59 -7.23
C TYR A 161 -10.81 12.99 -6.89
N MET A 162 -9.51 13.19 -7.06
CA MET A 162 -8.88 14.51 -7.04
C MET A 162 -8.41 14.91 -8.43
N SER A 163 -8.67 16.16 -8.82
CA SER A 163 -8.09 16.81 -9.99
C SER A 163 -6.73 17.37 -9.60
N VAL A 164 -5.66 16.67 -9.97
CA VAL A 164 -4.28 17.06 -9.64
C VAL A 164 -3.84 18.14 -10.61
N ARG A 165 -3.39 19.28 -10.09
CA ARG A 165 -2.90 20.41 -10.86
C ARG A 165 -1.43 20.23 -11.24
N HIS A 166 -0.62 19.85 -10.26
CA HIS A 166 0.83 19.72 -10.41
C HIS A 166 1.40 18.75 -9.34
N TRP A 167 2.30 17.87 -9.78
CA TRP A 167 3.11 17.02 -8.91
C TRP A 167 4.36 17.79 -8.46
N GLY A 168 4.51 18.02 -7.15
CA GLY A 168 5.65 18.72 -6.56
C GLY A 168 6.77 17.77 -6.14
N LEU A 169 7.42 18.09 -5.02
CA LEU A 169 8.38 17.17 -4.39
C LEU A 169 7.68 15.86 -3.95
N PRO A 170 8.42 14.75 -3.73
CA PRO A 170 7.82 13.52 -3.22
C PRO A 170 6.95 13.75 -1.98
N GLY A 171 5.69 13.34 -2.06
CA GLY A 171 4.70 13.57 -1.00
C GLY A 171 3.97 14.92 -1.05
N GLU A 172 4.30 15.79 -2.01
CA GLU A 172 3.70 17.11 -2.18
C GLU A 172 3.07 17.25 -3.58
N TRP A 173 1.82 17.69 -3.62
CA TRP A 173 1.14 18.04 -4.87
C TRP A 173 0.06 19.08 -4.60
N THR A 174 -0.35 19.77 -5.65
CA THR A 174 -1.49 20.70 -5.60
C THR A 174 -2.64 20.13 -6.40
N THR A 175 -3.86 20.30 -5.90
CA THR A 175 -5.09 19.93 -6.61
C THR A 175 -5.89 21.18 -6.96
N ASN A 176 -6.70 21.09 -8.01
CA ASN A 176 -7.72 22.09 -8.30
C ASN A 176 -8.95 21.89 -7.40
N TYR A 177 -9.38 20.65 -7.26
CA TYR A 177 -10.53 20.24 -6.46
C TYR A 177 -10.57 18.72 -6.27
N ALA A 178 -11.43 18.25 -5.36
CA ALA A 178 -11.91 16.88 -5.33
C ALA A 178 -13.43 16.82 -5.57
N SER A 179 -13.91 15.69 -6.08
CA SER A 179 -15.33 15.46 -6.34
C SER A 179 -15.66 13.97 -6.41
N ILE A 180 -16.94 13.64 -6.57
CA ILE A 180 -17.45 12.27 -6.64
C ILE A 180 -18.10 12.05 -8.02
N ALA A 181 -17.60 11.04 -8.73
CA ALA A 181 -18.24 10.49 -9.92
C ALA A 181 -19.10 9.26 -9.55
N TYR A 182 -20.04 8.89 -10.42
CA TYR A 182 -20.82 7.66 -10.24
C TYR A 182 -20.89 6.82 -11.51
N SER A 183 -21.18 5.53 -11.32
CA SER A 183 -21.39 4.54 -12.38
C SER A 183 -22.60 3.67 -12.06
N ASP A 184 -23.43 3.45 -13.07
CA ASP A 184 -24.64 2.61 -13.01
C ASP A 184 -24.47 1.24 -13.72
N ASP A 185 -23.30 0.98 -14.29
CA ASP A 185 -22.99 -0.19 -15.11
C ASP A 185 -21.76 -0.95 -14.57
N ASN A 186 -21.68 -1.06 -13.24
CA ASN A 186 -20.62 -1.77 -12.53
C ASN A 186 -19.21 -1.24 -12.86
N GLY A 187 -19.05 0.08 -12.92
CA GLY A 187 -17.78 0.76 -13.15
C GLY A 187 -17.31 0.79 -14.60
N GLN A 188 -18.17 0.46 -15.57
CA GLN A 188 -17.81 0.45 -17.00
C GLN A 188 -17.83 1.86 -17.60
N THR A 189 -18.77 2.71 -17.22
CA THR A 189 -18.83 4.14 -17.59
C THR A 189 -19.09 4.99 -16.36
N TRP A 190 -18.57 6.22 -16.38
CA TRP A 190 -18.60 7.12 -15.23
C TRP A 190 -19.13 8.50 -15.62
N VAL A 191 -20.03 9.03 -14.80
CA VAL A 191 -20.54 10.39 -14.91
C VAL A 191 -19.76 11.27 -13.92
N LYS A 192 -18.96 12.19 -14.47
CA LYS A 192 -18.17 13.20 -13.75
C LYS A 192 -19.04 14.41 -13.38
N ASP A 193 -18.60 15.21 -12.40
CA ASP A 193 -19.14 16.54 -12.06
C ASP A 193 -20.63 16.57 -11.62
N ALA A 194 -21.18 15.42 -11.25
CA ALA A 194 -22.54 15.30 -10.72
C ALA A 194 -22.60 15.38 -9.18
N GLY A 195 -21.45 15.29 -8.51
CA GLY A 195 -21.34 15.26 -7.05
C GLY A 195 -20.93 16.58 -6.41
N PRO A 196 -20.73 16.58 -5.08
CA PRO A 196 -20.12 17.70 -4.39
C PRO A 196 -18.72 17.99 -4.93
N ARG A 197 -18.28 19.25 -4.81
CA ARG A 197 -16.96 19.69 -5.19
C ARG A 197 -16.30 20.41 -4.02
N TRP A 198 -15.09 19.99 -3.69
CA TRP A 198 -14.23 20.58 -2.66
C TRP A 198 -13.12 21.35 -3.35
N ASP A 199 -13.33 22.64 -3.56
CA ASP A 199 -12.43 23.49 -4.34
C ASP A 199 -11.21 23.96 -3.56
N ASN A 200 -10.05 23.94 -4.22
CA ASN A 200 -8.87 24.65 -3.80
C ASN A 200 -8.76 25.97 -4.56
N ALA A 201 -9.23 27.06 -3.94
CA ALA A 201 -9.09 28.40 -4.49
C ALA A 201 -7.61 28.69 -4.83
N ASN A 202 -7.36 29.11 -6.07
CA ASN A 202 -6.03 29.44 -6.62
C ASN A 202 -4.96 28.34 -6.46
N GLY A 203 -5.35 27.05 -6.40
CA GLY A 203 -4.40 25.93 -6.32
C GLY A 203 -3.63 25.85 -4.99
N THR A 204 -4.14 26.48 -3.94
CA THR A 204 -3.44 26.61 -2.65
C THR A 204 -3.36 25.32 -1.82
N GLY A 205 -4.07 24.25 -2.21
CA GLY A 205 -3.99 22.94 -1.53
C GLY A 205 -4.70 22.84 -0.17
N ASN A 206 -5.36 23.92 0.29
CA ASN A 206 -5.79 24.09 1.69
C ASN A 206 -7.13 23.45 2.09
N ASN A 207 -7.95 23.01 1.13
CA ASN A 207 -9.23 22.38 1.41
C ASN A 207 -9.01 21.00 2.06
N GLN A 208 -9.80 20.65 3.08
CA GLN A 208 -9.56 19.48 3.93
C GLN A 208 -10.05 18.15 3.35
N PHE A 209 -10.63 18.13 2.14
CA PHE A 209 -11.30 16.93 1.58
C PHE A 209 -10.81 16.56 0.17
N GLN A 210 -9.51 16.75 -0.10
CA GLN A 210 -8.90 16.44 -1.41
C GLN A 210 -8.64 14.95 -1.60
N MET A 211 -8.09 14.27 -0.60
CA MET A 211 -8.03 12.82 -0.57
C MET A 211 -9.09 12.30 0.38
N GLN A 212 -9.82 11.26 -0.03
CA GLN A 212 -10.96 10.79 0.73
C GLN A 212 -10.87 9.30 1.06
N ALA A 213 -11.63 8.89 2.06
CA ALA A 213 -11.99 7.49 2.32
C ALA A 213 -13.47 7.40 2.69
N PHE A 214 -14.13 6.30 2.34
CA PHE A 214 -15.55 6.10 2.60
C PHE A 214 -15.80 4.94 3.55
N VAL A 215 -16.75 5.10 4.47
CA VAL A 215 -17.34 3.99 5.22
C VAL A 215 -18.84 4.19 5.38
N ARG A 216 -19.63 3.12 5.23
CA ARG A 216 -21.07 3.13 5.49
C ARG A 216 -21.36 2.77 6.94
N LYS A 217 -22.28 3.50 7.56
CA LYS A 217 -22.85 3.15 8.87
C LYS A 217 -24.18 3.87 9.08
N ASP A 218 -25.18 3.14 9.57
CA ASP A 218 -26.46 3.68 10.05
C ASP A 218 -27.18 4.61 9.05
N GLY A 219 -27.15 4.26 7.75
CA GLY A 219 -27.79 5.03 6.67
C GLY A 219 -27.02 6.25 6.18
N TYR A 220 -25.78 6.42 6.66
CA TYR A 220 -24.85 7.46 6.21
C TYR A 220 -23.62 6.85 5.55
N VAL A 221 -23.10 7.58 4.57
CA VAL A 221 -21.70 7.45 4.16
C VAL A 221 -20.89 8.50 4.91
N TYR A 222 -19.89 8.04 5.65
CA TYR A 222 -18.88 8.87 6.27
C TYR A 222 -17.75 9.10 5.26
N VAL A 223 -17.32 10.36 5.15
CA VAL A 223 -16.29 10.82 4.24
C VAL A 223 -15.15 11.38 5.06
N TYR A 224 -14.06 10.62 5.18
CA TYR A 224 -12.81 11.13 5.72
C TYR A 224 -12.12 11.96 4.66
N GLY A 225 -11.41 13.03 5.06
CA GLY A 225 -10.75 13.94 4.15
C GLY A 225 -9.40 14.42 4.66
N THR A 226 -8.42 14.54 3.76
CA THR A 226 -7.20 15.33 3.99
C THR A 226 -7.02 16.41 2.92
N PRO A 227 -6.21 17.44 3.18
CA PRO A 227 -5.60 18.30 2.17
C PRO A 227 -4.84 17.56 1.06
N SER A 228 -4.37 18.33 0.08
CA SER A 228 -3.41 17.81 -0.90
C SER A 228 -2.08 17.47 -0.24
N GLY A 229 -1.37 16.48 -0.78
CA GLY A 229 -0.09 16.04 -0.22
C GLY A 229 -0.21 15.16 1.02
N ARG A 230 0.95 14.87 1.63
CA ARG A 230 1.07 13.92 2.75
C ARG A 230 1.14 14.54 4.15
N SER A 231 1.05 15.86 4.24
CA SER A 231 1.34 16.61 5.48
C SER A 231 0.09 17.07 6.23
N GLY A 232 -1.11 16.77 5.73
CA GLY A 232 -2.38 17.26 6.27
C GLY A 232 -2.89 16.48 7.50
N SER A 233 -3.87 17.06 8.20
CA SER A 233 -4.65 16.36 9.22
C SER A 233 -5.88 15.70 8.60
N LEU A 234 -6.46 14.71 9.29
CA LEU A 234 -7.69 14.05 8.86
C LEU A 234 -8.93 14.72 9.43
N HIS A 235 -9.90 15.01 8.58
CA HIS A 235 -11.19 15.60 8.88
C HIS A 235 -12.32 14.63 8.52
N LEU A 236 -13.53 14.89 9.03
CA LEU A 236 -14.66 13.98 8.85
C LEU A 236 -15.95 14.73 8.48
N ALA A 237 -16.61 14.22 7.44
CA ALA A 237 -17.97 14.55 7.06
C ALA A 237 -18.83 13.27 7.03
N ARG A 238 -20.14 13.45 6.92
CA ARG A 238 -21.08 12.38 6.57
C ARG A 238 -22.21 12.93 5.71
N VAL A 239 -22.87 12.06 4.98
CA VAL A 239 -24.02 12.38 4.13
C VAL A 239 -24.99 11.20 4.14
N PRO A 240 -26.31 11.42 4.13
CA PRO A 240 -27.27 10.33 3.94
C PRO A 240 -26.94 9.55 2.66
N GLU A 241 -27.01 8.22 2.70
CA GLU A 241 -26.60 7.35 1.58
C GLU A 241 -27.26 7.74 0.24
N ALA A 242 -28.55 8.08 0.27
CA ALA A 242 -29.32 8.48 -0.92
C ALA A 242 -28.98 9.87 -1.47
N GLN A 243 -28.13 10.65 -0.77
CA GLN A 243 -27.81 12.04 -1.09
C GLN A 243 -26.31 12.27 -1.34
N LEU A 244 -25.55 11.22 -1.66
CA LEU A 244 -24.10 11.28 -1.89
C LEU A 244 -23.66 12.33 -2.92
N LEU A 245 -24.52 12.66 -3.88
CA LEU A 245 -24.24 13.66 -4.92
C LEU A 245 -24.71 15.08 -4.56
N SER A 246 -25.39 15.27 -3.42
CA SER A 246 -25.96 16.56 -3.00
C SER A 246 -25.05 17.27 -2.01
N ALA A 247 -24.30 18.28 -2.46
CA ALA A 247 -23.41 19.05 -1.59
C ALA A 247 -24.11 19.66 -0.36
N ALA A 248 -25.36 20.11 -0.51
CA ALA A 248 -26.14 20.70 0.58
C ALA A 248 -26.53 19.69 1.68
N ALA A 249 -26.42 18.38 1.42
CA ALA A 249 -26.76 17.34 2.37
C ALA A 249 -25.60 16.96 3.31
N TYR A 250 -24.39 17.40 3.01
CA TYR A 250 -23.20 17.04 3.77
C TYR A 250 -23.19 17.69 5.15
N GLN A 251 -22.89 16.88 6.15
CA GLN A 251 -22.73 17.28 7.54
C GLN A 251 -21.27 17.11 7.94
N TYR A 252 -20.68 18.13 8.54
CA TYR A 252 -19.28 18.16 8.94
C TYR A 252 -19.16 18.02 10.45
N TRP A 253 -18.20 17.22 10.92
CA TRP A 253 -17.99 16.94 12.33
C TRP A 253 -17.17 18.04 12.99
N THR A 254 -17.73 18.74 13.97
CA THR A 254 -17.06 19.84 14.67
C THR A 254 -16.16 19.40 15.83
N GLY A 255 -16.02 18.09 16.05
CA GLY A 255 -15.43 17.53 17.27
C GLY A 255 -16.46 17.19 18.35
N SER A 256 -17.66 17.78 18.27
CA SER A 256 -18.74 17.56 19.24
C SER A 256 -20.14 17.46 18.62
N ALA A 257 -20.34 18.01 17.42
CA ALA A 257 -21.64 18.02 16.74
C ALA A 257 -21.50 17.87 15.22
N TRP A 258 -22.61 17.56 14.55
CA TRP A 258 -22.71 17.53 13.10
C TRP A 258 -23.38 18.81 12.61
N VAL A 259 -22.74 19.53 11.67
CA VAL A 259 -23.26 20.78 11.11
C VAL A 259 -23.38 20.66 9.59
N THR A 260 -24.57 20.93 9.05
CA THR A 260 -24.85 20.84 7.61
C THR A 260 -24.22 22.00 6.85
N GLY A 261 -23.58 21.71 5.71
CA GLY A 261 -23.08 22.70 4.74
C GLY A 261 -21.86 23.52 5.19
N ALA A 262 -21.37 23.34 6.42
CA ALA A 262 -20.26 24.11 6.97
C ALA A 262 -18.94 23.33 6.91
N GLU A 263 -18.35 23.22 5.71
CA GLU A 263 -17.12 22.47 5.48
C GLU A 263 -15.96 22.94 6.39
N SER A 264 -15.76 24.25 6.53
CA SER A 264 -14.71 24.85 7.35
C SER A 264 -14.86 24.58 8.86
N SER A 265 -15.99 24.02 9.28
CA SER A 265 -16.23 23.63 10.68
C SER A 265 -15.69 22.24 11.02
N ALA A 266 -15.24 21.46 10.02
CA ALA A 266 -14.74 20.11 10.22
C ALA A 266 -13.47 20.11 11.08
N ALA A 267 -13.59 19.66 12.33
CA ALA A 267 -12.45 19.49 13.22
C ALA A 267 -11.62 18.27 12.81
N SER A 268 -10.33 18.30 13.14
CA SER A 268 -9.46 17.14 12.94
C SER A 268 -9.86 15.99 13.87
N VAL A 269 -9.98 14.78 13.31
CA VAL A 269 -10.20 13.53 14.05
C VAL A 269 -8.90 12.75 14.26
N VAL A 270 -7.89 12.99 13.42
CA VAL A 270 -6.51 12.51 13.57
C VAL A 270 -5.58 13.64 13.14
N ALA A 271 -4.62 13.99 14.00
CA ALA A 271 -3.64 15.02 13.71
C ALA A 271 -2.68 14.61 12.60
N ALA A 272 -2.17 15.59 11.86
CA ALA A 272 -1.14 15.42 10.85
C ALA A 272 0.12 14.69 11.38
N PRO A 273 0.87 14.02 10.48
CA PRO A 273 0.59 13.83 9.05
C PRO A 273 -0.33 12.63 8.76
N VAL A 274 -1.25 12.79 7.81
CA VAL A 274 -2.17 11.75 7.32
C VAL A 274 -2.30 11.85 5.80
N SER A 275 -2.24 10.72 5.10
CA SER A 275 -2.54 10.65 3.66
C SER A 275 -2.90 9.25 3.18
N GLU A 276 -3.49 9.18 1.97
CA GLU A 276 -3.80 7.92 1.28
C GLU A 276 -4.62 6.97 2.15
N ILE A 277 -5.75 7.49 2.65
CA ILE A 277 -6.51 6.89 3.74
C ILE A 277 -7.37 5.73 3.24
N SER A 278 -7.44 4.67 4.03
CA SER A 278 -8.42 3.60 3.91
C SER A 278 -9.08 3.34 5.25
N VAL A 279 -10.42 3.30 5.29
CA VAL A 279 -11.18 2.99 6.50
C VAL A 279 -12.15 1.86 6.23
N ALA A 280 -12.13 0.84 7.09
CA ALA A 280 -13.04 -0.30 7.00
C ALA A 280 -13.53 -0.71 8.38
N TYR A 281 -14.76 -1.21 8.47
CA TYR A 281 -15.22 -1.89 9.67
C TYR A 281 -14.74 -3.35 9.66
N ASN A 282 -14.17 -3.81 10.76
CA ASN A 282 -13.72 -5.19 10.91
C ASN A 282 -14.57 -5.89 11.98
N SER A 283 -15.29 -6.93 11.56
CA SER A 283 -16.23 -7.67 12.41
C SER A 283 -15.55 -8.52 13.48
N TYR A 284 -14.31 -8.96 13.26
CA TYR A 284 -13.55 -9.74 14.24
C TYR A 284 -13.19 -8.92 15.49
N THR A 285 -12.74 -7.69 15.28
CA THR A 285 -12.38 -6.76 16.35
C THR A 285 -13.56 -5.92 16.86
N ASN A 286 -14.67 -5.87 16.11
CA ASN A 286 -15.79 -4.96 16.31
C ASN A 286 -15.37 -3.48 16.31
N LYS A 287 -14.35 -3.12 15.51
CA LYS A 287 -13.81 -1.76 15.40
C LYS A 287 -13.80 -1.29 13.95
N TYR A 288 -13.81 0.03 13.78
CA TYR A 288 -13.32 0.67 12.58
C TYR A 288 -11.80 0.63 12.61
N LEU A 289 -11.20 0.25 11.50
CA LEU A 289 -9.77 0.24 11.26
C LEU A 289 -9.45 1.31 10.23
N MET A 290 -8.43 2.12 10.50
CA MET A 290 -7.96 3.18 9.62
C MET A 290 -6.49 2.92 9.30
N MET A 291 -6.20 2.75 8.01
CA MET A 291 -4.87 2.56 7.46
C MET A 291 -4.50 3.79 6.64
N TYR A 292 -3.30 4.33 6.85
CA TYR A 292 -2.83 5.54 6.17
C TYR A 292 -1.31 5.73 6.35
N ILE A 293 -0.69 6.56 5.52
CA ILE A 293 0.73 6.92 5.66
C ILE A 293 0.89 8.02 6.71
N ASN A 294 1.75 7.77 7.70
CA ASN A 294 2.10 8.68 8.78
C ASN A 294 3.62 8.90 8.82
N GLY A 295 4.08 10.02 8.24
CA GLY A 295 5.50 10.24 8.01
C GLY A 295 5.99 9.30 6.93
N GLU A 296 6.94 8.42 7.26
CA GLU A 296 7.48 7.42 6.34
C GLU A 296 6.87 6.01 6.53
N ASP A 297 6.01 5.83 7.54
CA ASP A 297 5.46 4.52 7.91
C ASP A 297 3.99 4.38 7.46
N LEU A 298 3.59 3.16 7.09
CA LEU A 298 2.17 2.78 7.00
C LEU A 298 1.69 2.40 8.39
N VAL A 299 0.61 3.02 8.88
CA VAL A 299 0.10 2.77 10.22
C VAL A 299 -1.34 2.30 10.22
N LEU A 300 -1.74 1.59 11.28
CA LEU A 300 -3.11 1.22 11.58
C LEU A 300 -3.57 1.89 12.88
N ARG A 301 -4.78 2.42 12.89
CA ARG A 301 -5.51 2.84 14.08
C ARG A 301 -6.85 2.13 14.16
N SER A 302 -7.39 2.03 15.37
CA SER A 302 -8.73 1.49 15.60
C SER A 302 -9.64 2.45 16.38
N SER A 303 -10.94 2.35 16.17
CA SER A 303 -11.95 3.06 16.96
C SER A 303 -13.27 2.29 17.04
N ALA A 304 -14.04 2.51 18.11
CA ALA A 304 -15.38 1.95 18.25
C ALA A 304 -16.44 2.68 17.40
N THR A 305 -16.17 3.93 17.01
CA THR A 305 -17.07 4.75 16.21
C THR A 305 -16.34 5.32 14.99
N PRO A 306 -17.05 5.73 13.93
CA PRO A 306 -16.41 6.40 12.79
C PRO A 306 -15.67 7.69 13.17
N GLN A 307 -16.12 8.40 14.20
CA GLN A 307 -15.58 9.71 14.59
C GLN A 307 -14.34 9.61 15.49
N GLY A 308 -14.17 8.49 16.20
CA GLY A 308 -13.14 8.33 17.21
C GLY A 308 -13.69 8.15 18.64
N PRO A 309 -12.84 8.34 19.68
CA PRO A 309 -11.41 8.60 19.57
C PRO A 309 -10.67 7.44 18.88
N TRP A 310 -9.63 7.77 18.12
CA TRP A 310 -8.76 6.79 17.46
C TRP A 310 -7.62 6.38 18.40
N SER A 311 -7.23 5.11 18.34
CA SER A 311 -6.07 4.59 19.07
C SER A 311 -4.78 5.32 18.65
N ALA A 312 -3.71 5.12 19.43
CA ALA A 312 -2.35 5.39 18.94
C ALA A 312 -2.06 4.58 17.66
N PRO A 313 -1.21 5.10 16.75
CA PRO A 313 -0.87 4.39 15.52
C PRO A 313 0.02 3.17 15.83
N SER A 314 -0.24 2.07 15.13
CA SER A 314 0.63 0.90 15.10
C SER A 314 1.28 0.80 13.72
N THR A 315 2.61 0.77 13.64
CA THR A 315 3.32 0.58 12.37
C THR A 315 3.00 -0.79 11.77
N ILE A 316 2.65 -0.79 10.48
CA ILE A 316 2.30 -1.95 9.66
C ILE A 316 3.34 -2.25 8.60
N VAL A 317 3.90 -1.21 7.96
CA VAL A 317 4.96 -1.30 6.96
C VAL A 317 5.93 -0.15 7.21
N GLY A 318 7.23 -0.47 7.20
CA GLY A 318 8.29 0.52 7.25
C GLY A 318 9.13 0.49 5.96
N PRO A 319 9.73 1.63 5.56
CA PRO A 319 10.49 1.74 4.31
C PRO A 319 11.82 0.97 4.35
N SER A 320 12.29 0.56 5.54
CA SER A 320 13.46 -0.31 5.67
C SER A 320 13.23 -1.73 5.18
N ASP A 321 11.96 -2.19 5.11
CA ASP A 321 11.61 -3.50 4.55
C ASP A 321 10.98 -3.39 3.15
N TYR A 322 10.41 -2.23 2.80
CA TYR A 322 9.72 -2.00 1.54
C TYR A 322 10.02 -0.57 1.02
N PRO A 323 11.21 -0.29 0.48
CA PRO A 323 11.55 1.07 0.05
C PRO A 323 10.58 1.59 -1.02
N GLY A 324 10.25 2.88 -0.93
CA GLY A 324 9.35 3.55 -1.89
C GLY A 324 7.91 3.04 -1.87
N PHE A 325 7.47 2.35 -0.81
CA PHE A 325 6.08 1.97 -0.66
C PHE A 325 5.18 3.20 -0.48
N TYR A 326 3.91 3.07 -0.87
CA TYR A 326 2.83 4.00 -0.54
C TYR A 326 1.46 3.32 -0.72
N GLY A 327 0.38 4.05 -0.48
CA GLY A 327 -0.97 3.51 -0.39
C GLY A 327 -1.20 2.75 0.91
N GLY A 328 -2.02 1.71 0.83
CA GLY A 328 -2.49 0.96 2.01
C GLY A 328 -4.01 0.86 2.03
N PHE A 329 -4.58 0.25 0.99
CA PHE A 329 -6.02 0.20 0.79
C PHE A 329 -6.59 -1.14 1.22
N ILE A 330 -7.37 -1.13 2.30
CA ILE A 330 -7.93 -2.33 2.93
C ILE A 330 -8.85 -3.05 1.94
N HIS A 331 -8.60 -4.34 1.73
CA HIS A 331 -9.43 -5.18 0.89
C HIS A 331 -10.78 -5.44 1.59
N PRO A 332 -11.93 -5.20 0.92
CA PRO A 332 -13.26 -5.28 1.55
C PRO A 332 -13.64 -6.69 2.03
N LYS A 333 -13.03 -7.73 1.43
CA LYS A 333 -13.21 -9.13 1.83
C LYS A 333 -12.29 -9.59 2.98
N SER A 334 -11.52 -8.69 3.59
CA SER A 334 -10.75 -9.00 4.80
C SER A 334 -11.68 -9.48 5.91
N SER A 335 -11.34 -10.58 6.58
CA SER A 335 -12.21 -11.19 7.59
C SER A 335 -11.41 -11.92 8.66
N GLY A 336 -12.04 -12.15 9.82
CA GLY A 336 -11.36 -12.76 10.96
C GLY A 336 -10.18 -11.92 11.43
N SER A 337 -9.13 -12.60 11.90
CA SER A 337 -7.88 -11.98 12.33
C SER A 337 -6.99 -11.52 11.18
N GLU A 338 -7.31 -11.83 9.92
CA GLU A 338 -6.48 -11.47 8.77
C GLU A 338 -6.99 -10.20 8.09
N LEU A 339 -6.12 -9.20 7.99
CA LEU A 339 -6.40 -7.97 7.27
C LEU A 339 -5.52 -7.92 6.02
N TYR A 340 -6.16 -7.95 4.87
CA TYR A 340 -5.53 -7.84 3.56
C TYR A 340 -5.65 -6.41 3.04
N PHE A 341 -4.62 -5.92 2.36
CA PHE A 341 -4.62 -4.58 1.78
C PHE A 341 -3.72 -4.52 0.55
N VAL A 342 -4.00 -3.58 -0.35
CA VAL A 342 -3.15 -3.31 -1.51
C VAL A 342 -2.20 -2.16 -1.18
N MET A 343 -0.91 -2.42 -1.40
CA MET A 343 0.19 -1.48 -1.24
C MET A 343 0.83 -1.22 -2.60
N SER A 344 1.15 0.03 -2.89
CA SER A 344 1.92 0.42 -4.08
C SER A 344 3.40 0.46 -3.77
N GLN A 345 4.23 0.24 -4.79
CA GLN A 345 5.66 0.43 -4.69
C GLN A 345 6.20 1.16 -5.91
N TRP A 346 6.97 2.23 -5.68
CA TRP A 346 7.43 3.14 -6.73
C TRP A 346 8.31 2.47 -7.79
N ASN A 347 9.10 1.47 -7.39
CA ASN A 347 9.93 0.64 -8.26
C ASN A 347 9.52 -0.82 -8.03
N PRO A 348 8.94 -1.54 -9.01
CA PRO A 348 8.79 -1.22 -10.44
C PRO A 348 7.47 -0.50 -10.82
N TYR A 349 6.93 0.37 -9.95
CA TYR A 349 5.66 1.08 -10.14
C TYR A 349 4.47 0.14 -10.36
N ASN A 350 4.22 -0.70 -9.34
CA ASN A 350 3.18 -1.72 -9.33
C ASN A 350 2.63 -1.91 -7.92
N THR A 351 1.59 -2.75 -7.81
CA THR A 351 0.85 -2.98 -6.56
C THR A 351 0.96 -4.42 -6.08
N TYR A 352 0.90 -4.58 -4.76
CA TYR A 352 1.11 -5.84 -4.05
C TYR A 352 -0.01 -6.05 -3.03
N LEU A 353 -0.51 -7.29 -2.96
CA LEU A 353 -1.42 -7.72 -1.92
C LEU A 353 -0.58 -8.06 -0.70
N MET A 354 -0.85 -7.34 0.38
CA MET A 354 -0.19 -7.49 1.67
C MET A 354 -1.17 -8.07 2.68
N LYS A 355 -0.63 -8.72 3.71
CA LYS A 355 -1.41 -9.24 4.84
C LYS A 355 -0.77 -8.90 6.16
N ILE A 356 -1.59 -8.53 7.14
CA ILE A 356 -1.25 -8.52 8.56
C ILE A 356 -2.21 -9.41 9.35
N SER A 357 -1.81 -9.78 10.57
CA SER A 357 -2.69 -10.42 11.54
C SER A 357 -3.06 -9.45 12.67
N LEU A 358 -4.29 -9.56 13.16
CA LEU A 358 -4.86 -8.75 14.23
C LEU A 358 -5.14 -9.62 15.45
N ASN A 359 -4.92 -9.06 16.63
CA ASN A 359 -5.51 -9.55 17.86
C ASN A 359 -6.96 -9.08 17.96
N ALA A 360 -7.78 -9.75 18.79
CA ALA A 360 -9.20 -9.42 18.97
C ALA A 360 -9.45 -7.99 19.48
N ASP A 361 -8.46 -7.36 20.12
CA ASP A 361 -8.51 -5.97 20.60
C ASP A 361 -8.11 -4.92 19.54
N ALA A 362 -7.98 -5.33 18.27
CA ALA A 362 -7.52 -4.54 17.13
C ALA A 362 -6.06 -4.09 17.19
N THR A 363 -5.23 -4.67 18.07
CA THR A 363 -3.78 -4.50 17.98
C THR A 363 -3.18 -5.41 16.92
N VAL A 364 -2.07 -4.97 16.33
CA VAL A 364 -1.36 -5.69 15.27
C VAL A 364 -0.55 -6.82 15.89
N ALA A 365 -0.84 -8.06 15.49
CA ALA A 365 0.02 -9.19 15.80
C ALA A 365 1.28 -9.13 14.94
N LYS A 366 2.42 -9.58 15.48
CA LYS A 366 3.69 -9.70 14.76
C LYS A 366 4.04 -11.19 14.57
N PRO A 367 3.31 -11.91 13.70
CA PRO A 367 3.41 -13.36 13.65
C PRO A 367 4.64 -13.84 12.88
N ASN A 368 5.24 -13.01 12.02
CA ASN A 368 6.41 -13.41 11.23
C ASN A 368 7.63 -13.51 12.13
N LEU A 369 8.18 -14.72 12.24
CA LEU A 369 9.33 -15.01 13.11
C LEU A 369 10.68 -14.70 12.46
N LEU A 370 10.68 -14.28 11.19
CA LEU A 370 11.89 -14.03 10.42
C LEU A 370 12.36 -12.58 10.57
N ASN A 371 13.67 -12.42 10.71
CA ASN A 371 14.34 -11.13 10.58
C ASN A 371 14.66 -10.86 9.11
N ASP A 372 14.52 -9.60 8.70
CA ASP A 372 14.81 -9.10 7.34
C ASP A 372 14.27 -10.01 6.21
N PRO A 373 12.96 -10.34 6.22
CA PRO A 373 12.41 -11.32 5.27
C PRO A 373 12.41 -10.87 3.80
N SER A 374 12.47 -9.56 3.53
CA SER A 374 12.59 -8.96 2.20
C SER A 374 14.02 -8.63 1.78
N PHE A 375 15.02 -8.88 2.65
CA PHE A 375 16.44 -8.60 2.39
C PHE A 375 16.80 -7.12 2.15
N GLU A 376 15.87 -6.20 2.43
CA GLU A 376 16.06 -4.76 2.18
C GLU A 376 17.00 -4.09 3.17
N ARG A 377 17.14 -4.64 4.38
CA ARG A 377 17.87 -3.97 5.46
C ARG A 377 19.38 -4.09 5.36
N ASN A 378 19.87 -5.12 4.68
CA ASN A 378 21.29 -5.41 4.56
C ASN A 378 21.75 -5.34 3.10
N THR A 379 23.06 -5.33 2.88
CA THR A 379 23.68 -5.36 1.54
C THR A 379 24.52 -6.61 1.31
N ALA A 380 24.66 -7.45 2.34
CA ALA A 380 25.35 -8.73 2.33
C ALA A 380 24.72 -9.69 3.34
N LEU A 381 24.90 -10.99 3.11
CA LEU A 381 24.57 -12.06 4.08
C LEU A 381 25.65 -12.15 5.17
N GLY A 382 25.36 -12.85 6.27
CA GLY A 382 26.28 -13.05 7.40
C GLY A 382 25.78 -12.54 8.75
N GLY A 383 24.53 -12.05 8.81
CA GLY A 383 23.79 -11.72 10.03
C GLY A 383 22.72 -12.77 10.34
N ASP A 384 21.46 -12.35 10.39
CA ASP A 384 20.30 -13.24 10.56
C ASP A 384 20.22 -14.29 9.46
N TRP A 385 20.35 -13.84 8.20
CA TRP A 385 20.48 -14.72 7.05
C TRP A 385 21.93 -15.12 6.81
N GLN A 386 22.13 -16.43 6.78
CA GLN A 386 23.38 -17.12 6.51
C GLN A 386 23.28 -17.86 5.18
N CYS A 387 24.37 -18.51 4.80
CA CYS A 387 24.46 -19.21 3.54
C CYS A 387 25.43 -20.39 3.63
N ALA A 388 25.12 -21.44 2.87
CA ALA A 388 26.07 -22.47 2.50
C ALA A 388 26.39 -22.35 1.00
N GLY A 389 27.69 -22.23 0.67
CA GLY A 389 28.17 -22.10 -0.69
C GLY A 389 28.40 -20.63 -1.11
N THR A 390 28.05 -20.31 -2.37
CA THR A 390 28.24 -19.02 -3.02
C THR A 390 26.89 -18.32 -3.21
N CYS A 391 26.76 -17.15 -2.60
CA CYS A 391 25.48 -16.50 -2.34
C CYS A 391 25.71 -15.03 -1.94
N GLY A 392 24.62 -14.27 -1.86
CA GLY A 392 24.67 -12.89 -1.42
C GLY A 392 23.33 -12.20 -1.47
N ILE A 393 23.37 -10.87 -1.50
CA ILE A 393 22.23 -9.99 -1.72
C ILE A 393 22.46 -9.24 -3.03
N ASP A 394 21.46 -9.26 -3.91
CA ASP A 394 21.42 -8.40 -5.10
C ASP A 394 20.95 -7.00 -4.68
N ASN A 395 21.65 -5.96 -5.12
CA ASN A 395 21.40 -4.56 -4.72
C ASN A 395 21.01 -3.65 -5.90
N GLN A 396 20.42 -4.18 -6.97
CA GLN A 396 20.19 -3.45 -8.24
C GLN A 396 18.72 -3.47 -8.73
N HIS A 397 17.73 -3.43 -7.84
CA HIS A 397 16.28 -3.48 -8.14
C HIS A 397 15.82 -4.82 -8.73
N TRP A 398 16.23 -5.92 -8.11
CA TRP A 398 15.99 -7.28 -8.63
C TRP A 398 14.95 -8.08 -7.85
N GLY A 399 14.44 -7.49 -6.76
CA GLY A 399 13.45 -8.05 -5.85
C GLY A 399 12.12 -8.45 -6.51
N PHE A 400 11.39 -9.30 -5.80
CA PHE A 400 9.98 -9.54 -6.07
C PHE A 400 9.16 -8.32 -5.65
N SER A 401 9.37 -7.88 -4.41
CA SER A 401 9.08 -6.53 -3.95
C SER A 401 10.39 -5.84 -3.59
N GLY A 402 10.38 -4.53 -3.41
CA GLY A 402 11.59 -3.81 -3.03
C GLY A 402 12.66 -3.75 -4.12
N ASP A 403 13.86 -3.41 -3.66
CA ASP A 403 15.04 -3.16 -4.47
C ASP A 403 16.04 -4.33 -4.43
N LYS A 404 15.93 -5.21 -3.43
CA LYS A 404 16.89 -6.27 -3.12
C LYS A 404 16.24 -7.64 -3.08
N ASN A 405 17.09 -8.66 -3.15
CA ASN A 405 16.72 -10.05 -2.92
C ASN A 405 17.98 -10.83 -2.52
N ALA A 406 17.80 -11.99 -1.89
CA ALA A 406 18.91 -12.92 -1.72
C ALA A 406 19.14 -13.74 -2.99
N TRP A 407 20.37 -14.22 -3.18
CA TRP A 407 20.72 -15.12 -4.28
C TRP A 407 21.69 -16.21 -3.82
N ALA A 408 21.66 -17.34 -4.52
CA ALA A 408 22.62 -18.43 -4.43
C ALA A 408 22.97 -18.91 -5.85
N ARG A 409 24.25 -19.10 -6.17
CA ARG A 409 24.71 -19.47 -7.51
C ARG A 409 26.05 -20.18 -7.48
N HIS A 410 26.15 -21.30 -8.19
CA HIS A 410 27.41 -21.97 -8.43
C HIS A 410 27.30 -22.93 -9.62
N ASN A 411 28.34 -23.72 -9.86
CA ASN A 411 28.40 -24.76 -10.90
C ASN A 411 28.65 -26.17 -10.35
N SER A 412 28.50 -26.35 -9.03
CA SER A 412 28.68 -27.63 -8.33
C SER A 412 28.21 -27.53 -6.88
N GLY A 413 27.67 -28.63 -6.35
CA GLY A 413 27.27 -28.76 -4.97
C GLY A 413 26.00 -27.99 -4.58
N TRP A 414 25.71 -28.04 -3.29
CA TRP A 414 24.58 -27.39 -2.66
C TRP A 414 24.85 -25.90 -2.42
N GLN A 415 23.89 -25.05 -2.79
CA GLN A 415 23.93 -23.61 -2.56
C GLN A 415 22.63 -23.20 -1.87
N ASP A 416 22.69 -22.49 -0.75
CA ASP A 416 21.49 -22.00 -0.07
C ASP A 416 21.65 -20.65 0.61
N VAL A 417 20.50 -20.05 0.93
CA VAL A 417 20.35 -18.96 1.88
C VAL A 417 19.37 -19.44 2.95
N HIS A 418 19.73 -19.23 4.21
CA HIS A 418 18.99 -19.81 5.33
C HIS A 418 19.03 -18.94 6.59
N GLN A 419 18.03 -19.09 7.45
CA GLN A 419 17.95 -18.42 8.74
C GLN A 419 17.54 -19.43 9.82
N SER A 420 18.24 -19.42 10.96
CA SER A 420 17.84 -20.21 12.13
C SER A 420 16.88 -19.40 12.99
N VAL A 421 15.74 -20.00 13.34
CA VAL A 421 14.61 -19.30 13.94
C VAL A 421 14.14 -20.07 15.16
N ALA A 422 13.93 -19.35 16.26
CA ALA A 422 13.33 -19.94 17.47
C ALA A 422 11.87 -20.31 17.20
N VAL A 423 11.48 -21.52 17.59
CA VAL A 423 10.10 -22.03 17.47
C VAL A 423 9.64 -22.63 18.78
N THR A 424 8.33 -22.69 18.97
CA THR A 424 7.72 -23.42 20.08
C THR A 424 7.71 -24.90 19.73
N PRO A 425 8.18 -25.81 20.60
CA PRO A 425 8.07 -27.24 20.36
C PRO A 425 6.63 -27.71 20.13
N ASN A 426 6.46 -28.76 19.34
CA ASN A 426 5.22 -29.44 18.98
C ASN A 426 4.15 -28.49 18.40
N THR A 427 4.59 -27.48 17.66
CA THR A 427 3.73 -26.42 17.14
C THR A 427 3.74 -26.44 15.61
N GLN A 428 2.57 -26.21 15.01
CA GLN A 428 2.41 -26.09 13.57
C GLN A 428 2.84 -24.70 13.09
N TYR A 429 3.56 -24.71 11.96
CA TYR A 429 4.02 -23.51 11.28
C TYR A 429 3.73 -23.59 9.79
N THR A 430 3.55 -22.43 9.19
CA THR A 430 3.53 -22.23 7.74
C THR A 430 4.68 -21.30 7.35
N LEU A 431 5.56 -21.81 6.50
CA LEU A 431 6.63 -21.08 5.83
C LEU A 431 6.15 -20.72 4.42
N SER A 432 6.37 -19.49 3.97
CA SER A 432 6.31 -19.13 2.55
C SER A 432 7.48 -18.27 2.13
N GLY A 433 7.78 -18.24 0.83
CA GLY A 433 8.74 -17.32 0.23
C GLY A 433 8.63 -17.32 -1.28
N PHE A 434 9.15 -16.28 -1.92
CA PHE A 434 9.17 -16.14 -3.37
C PHE A 434 10.48 -16.62 -3.95
N VAL A 435 10.39 -17.39 -5.04
CA VAL A 435 11.52 -18.05 -5.69
C VAL A 435 11.49 -17.77 -7.18
N ARG A 436 12.65 -17.49 -7.77
CA ARG A 436 12.90 -17.69 -9.21
C ARG A 436 14.29 -18.28 -9.44
N THR A 437 14.47 -18.96 -10.56
CA THR A 437 15.70 -19.70 -10.86
C THR A 437 16.09 -19.61 -12.33
N SER A 438 17.34 -19.95 -12.63
CA SER A 438 17.82 -20.15 -14.00
C SER A 438 17.08 -21.26 -14.75
N ALA A 439 17.16 -21.23 -16.07
CA ALA A 439 16.73 -22.34 -16.94
C ALA A 439 17.48 -23.66 -16.68
N SER A 440 18.71 -23.60 -16.17
CA SER A 440 19.57 -24.75 -15.85
C SER A 440 19.28 -25.39 -14.49
N SER A 441 18.41 -24.79 -13.66
CA SER A 441 18.09 -25.32 -12.34
C SER A 441 17.25 -26.60 -12.46
N TYR A 442 17.73 -27.70 -11.87
CA TYR A 442 17.09 -29.02 -11.98
C TYR A 442 16.56 -29.55 -10.63
N ALA A 443 17.16 -29.16 -9.51
CA ALA A 443 16.78 -29.60 -8.17
C ALA A 443 16.91 -28.45 -7.14
N GLY A 444 15.78 -27.80 -6.85
CA GLY A 444 15.67 -26.71 -5.88
C GLY A 444 14.60 -26.99 -4.82
N PHE A 445 14.78 -26.34 -3.67
CA PHE A 445 14.03 -26.61 -2.46
C PHE A 445 13.78 -25.32 -1.68
N LEU A 446 12.60 -25.20 -1.10
CA LEU A 446 12.28 -24.21 -0.08
C LEU A 446 11.63 -24.94 1.09
N GLY A 447 12.15 -24.79 2.30
CA GLY A 447 11.69 -25.62 3.41
C GLY A 447 12.24 -25.28 4.77
N ALA A 448 11.96 -26.17 5.72
CA ALA A 448 12.45 -26.14 7.08
C ALA A 448 13.20 -27.44 7.40
N ARG A 449 14.32 -27.31 8.10
CA ARG A 449 15.16 -28.40 8.58
C ARG A 449 15.57 -28.19 10.03
N THR A 450 16.02 -29.24 10.71
CA THR A 450 16.66 -29.10 12.02
C THR A 450 17.98 -28.33 11.88
N THR A 451 18.51 -27.82 12.99
CA THR A 451 19.84 -27.18 13.02
C THR A 451 20.98 -28.17 12.70
N SER A 452 20.70 -29.48 12.70
CA SER A 452 21.59 -30.55 12.25
C SER A 452 21.35 -30.98 10.80
N TRP A 453 20.69 -30.15 9.99
CA TRP A 453 20.45 -30.32 8.56
C TRP A 453 19.49 -31.46 8.16
N GLN A 454 18.72 -32.00 9.11
CA GLN A 454 17.69 -32.97 8.79
C GLN A 454 16.43 -32.25 8.31
N VAL A 455 16.02 -32.49 7.05
CA VAL A 455 14.78 -31.91 6.49
C VAL A 455 13.57 -32.32 7.33
N ILE A 456 12.75 -31.34 7.67
CA ILE A 456 11.45 -31.54 8.35
C ILE A 456 10.35 -31.57 7.30
N SER A 457 10.33 -30.56 6.42
CA SER A 457 9.36 -30.41 5.34
C SER A 457 9.90 -29.42 4.31
N GLU A 458 9.66 -29.66 3.03
CA GLU A 458 10.11 -28.79 1.94
C GLU A 458 9.20 -28.91 0.71
N ALA A 459 9.12 -27.83 -0.06
CA ALA A 459 8.63 -27.84 -1.42
C ALA A 459 9.82 -27.98 -2.39
N THR A 460 9.62 -28.74 -3.46
CA THR A 460 10.64 -28.98 -4.48
C THR A 460 10.29 -28.28 -5.79
N PHE A 461 11.28 -27.79 -6.52
CA PHE A 461 11.13 -27.16 -7.83
C PHE A 461 12.35 -27.40 -8.73
N SER A 462 12.19 -27.17 -10.03
CA SER A 462 13.30 -27.19 -11.00
C SER A 462 13.55 -25.78 -11.54
N SER A 463 13.23 -25.52 -12.81
CA SER A 463 13.32 -24.17 -13.38
C SER A 463 12.04 -23.38 -13.10
N VAL A 464 12.21 -22.16 -12.59
CA VAL A 464 11.15 -21.24 -12.16
C VAL A 464 11.46 -19.86 -12.76
N PRO A 465 11.08 -19.59 -14.02
CA PRO A 465 11.52 -18.37 -14.72
C PRO A 465 10.97 -17.07 -14.12
N GLY A 466 9.77 -17.11 -13.56
CA GLY A 466 9.12 -15.97 -12.91
C GLY A 466 9.01 -16.18 -11.40
N TRP A 467 9.01 -15.08 -10.64
CA TRP A 467 8.80 -15.12 -9.19
C TRP A 467 7.54 -15.91 -8.84
N THR A 468 7.72 -16.99 -8.08
CA THR A 468 6.66 -17.92 -7.69
C THR A 468 6.70 -18.10 -6.19
N ARG A 469 5.52 -17.99 -5.55
CA ARG A 469 5.39 -18.23 -4.12
C ARG A 469 5.34 -19.72 -3.84
N TYR A 470 6.17 -20.19 -2.93
CA TYR A 470 6.10 -21.53 -2.37
C TYR A 470 5.63 -21.45 -0.92
N THR A 471 4.83 -22.42 -0.50
CA THR A 471 4.31 -22.54 0.86
C THR A 471 4.54 -23.96 1.38
N VAL A 472 5.04 -24.07 2.60
CA VAL A 472 5.36 -25.33 3.27
C VAL A 472 4.81 -25.30 4.69
N THR A 473 4.09 -26.35 5.07
CA THR A 473 3.66 -26.54 6.46
C THR A 473 4.53 -27.57 7.15
N PHE A 474 4.81 -27.36 8.44
CA PHE A 474 5.57 -28.31 9.25
C PHE A 474 5.22 -28.22 10.73
N ASN A 475 5.42 -29.33 11.46
CA ASN A 475 5.45 -29.34 12.92
C ASN A 475 6.90 -29.18 13.38
N SER A 476 7.16 -28.32 14.37
CA SER A 476 8.49 -28.18 14.96
C SER A 476 8.98 -29.46 15.66
N GLY A 477 8.10 -30.39 16.00
CA GLY A 477 8.42 -31.57 16.81
C GLY A 477 9.03 -31.16 18.16
N ALA A 478 10.00 -31.91 18.67
CA ALA A 478 10.67 -31.53 19.92
C ALA A 478 11.62 -30.32 19.78
N ASN A 479 11.80 -29.76 18.58
CA ASN A 479 12.77 -28.70 18.34
C ASN A 479 12.27 -27.36 18.91
N SER A 480 13.17 -26.65 19.59
CA SER A 480 13.00 -25.25 19.98
C SER A 480 13.60 -24.25 18.98
N SER A 481 14.27 -24.77 17.93
CA SER A 481 14.84 -23.99 16.84
C SER A 481 14.83 -24.82 15.56
N VAL A 482 14.55 -24.17 14.44
CA VAL A 482 14.60 -24.75 13.09
C VAL A 482 15.36 -23.82 12.16
N THR A 483 15.89 -24.35 11.06
CA THR A 483 16.49 -23.57 9.99
C THR A 483 15.52 -23.55 8.81
N VAL A 484 15.04 -22.37 8.42
CA VAL A 484 14.32 -22.19 7.15
C VAL A 484 15.33 -21.87 6.04
N TYR A 485 15.08 -22.34 4.83
CA TYR A 485 16.01 -22.17 3.71
C TYR A 485 15.31 -22.14 2.35
N GLY A 486 15.98 -21.51 1.40
CA GLY A 486 15.83 -21.77 -0.03
C GLY A 486 17.19 -22.16 -0.61
N GLY A 487 17.24 -23.25 -1.39
CA GLY A 487 18.51 -23.73 -1.94
C GLY A 487 18.35 -24.58 -3.20
N ILE A 488 19.48 -24.79 -3.89
CA ILE A 488 19.57 -25.52 -5.16
C ILE A 488 20.82 -26.40 -5.19
N TRP A 489 20.72 -27.56 -5.85
CA TRP A 489 21.89 -28.30 -6.33
C TRP A 489 22.34 -27.77 -7.69
N THR A 490 23.65 -27.67 -7.88
CA THR A 490 24.26 -27.05 -9.07
C THR A 490 25.21 -28.00 -9.82
N ASP A 491 25.04 -29.31 -9.71
CA ASP A 491 26.00 -30.31 -10.25
C ASP A 491 25.97 -30.50 -11.78
N HIS A 492 25.09 -29.78 -12.49
CA HIS A 492 24.91 -29.90 -13.94
C HIS A 492 25.27 -28.60 -14.69
N GLY A 493 26.19 -27.81 -14.13
CA GLY A 493 26.64 -26.53 -14.69
C GLY A 493 26.15 -25.33 -13.89
N ASP A 494 26.41 -24.13 -14.40
CA ASP A 494 26.02 -22.88 -13.73
C ASP A 494 24.51 -22.80 -13.56
N ALA A 495 24.06 -22.70 -12.31
CA ALA A 495 22.67 -22.52 -11.95
C ALA A 495 22.55 -21.52 -10.79
N TRP A 496 21.48 -20.73 -10.80
CA TRP A 496 21.20 -19.72 -9.81
C TRP A 496 19.77 -19.79 -9.29
N LEU A 497 19.62 -19.28 -8.07
CA LEU A 497 18.40 -19.13 -7.30
C LEU A 497 18.35 -17.69 -6.78
N GLN A 498 17.18 -17.07 -6.86
CA GLN A 498 16.87 -15.81 -6.19
C GLN A 498 15.65 -15.99 -5.30
N LEU A 499 15.68 -15.33 -4.15
CA LEU A 499 14.78 -15.52 -3.04
C LEU A 499 14.36 -14.19 -2.44
N ASP A 500 13.07 -14.07 -2.11
CA ASP A 500 12.53 -12.84 -1.54
C ASP A 500 11.27 -13.07 -0.68
N ASP A 501 10.91 -12.08 0.12
CA ASP A 501 9.65 -11.96 0.87
C ASP A 501 9.24 -13.23 1.64
N PHE A 502 10.09 -13.69 2.54
CA PHE A 502 9.77 -14.85 3.37
C PHE A 502 8.77 -14.55 4.49
N SER A 503 8.01 -15.56 4.88
CA SER A 503 7.17 -15.52 6.06
C SER A 503 7.20 -16.85 6.79
N LEU A 504 7.41 -16.82 8.11
CA LEU A 504 7.21 -17.99 8.99
C LEU A 504 6.24 -17.62 10.09
N THR A 505 5.03 -18.19 10.05
CA THR A 505 3.99 -17.91 11.04
C THR A 505 3.46 -19.19 11.68
N ARG A 506 3.05 -19.09 12.95
CA ARG A 506 2.33 -20.17 13.65
C ARG A 506 0.93 -20.30 13.07
N THR A 507 0.46 -21.54 12.86
CA THR A 507 -0.87 -21.84 12.29
C THR A 507 -1.70 -22.78 13.13
#